data_AF-A0AAV5U4L3-F1
#
_entry.id   AF-A0AAV5U4L3-F1
#
_cell.length_a   1.000
_cell.length_b   1.000
_cell.length_c   1.000
_cell.angle_alpha   90.00
_cell.angle_beta   90.00
_cell.angle_gamma   90.00
#
_symmetry.space_group_name_H-M   'P 1'
#
loop_
_entity.id
_entity.type
_entity.pdbx_description
1 polymer ?
#
loop_
_entity_poly.entity_id
_entity_poly.type
_entity_poly.pdbx_seq_one_letter_code
_entity_poly.pdbx_strand_id
1 'polypeptide(L)'
;NFVFETDNLQFASPATISRMGMIFISKEDLSPSDVLTKMVKELAKSEENNNQSDSWAKEITDRCLPWLAKKIDPQIKISNSGFVSCALGLTKNARSRNEICLMLYKGLHPLVTAENRRELGTQIFQ
;
A
#
# COMPACT_ATOMS: atom_id res chain seq x y z
N ASN A 1 -28.63 16.36 -7.97
CA ASN A 1 -27.27 16.69 -7.53
C ASN A 1 -26.28 16.01 -8.46
N PHE A 2 -25.30 16.77 -8.99
CA PHE A 2 -24.20 16.21 -9.78
C PHE A 2 -22.94 16.12 -8.91
N VAL A 3 -22.20 15.02 -9.04
CA VAL A 3 -20.95 14.77 -8.32
C VAL A 3 -19.88 14.45 -9.37
N PHE A 4 -18.71 15.07 -9.24
CA PHE A 4 -17.57 14.88 -10.12
C PHE A 4 -16.33 14.57 -9.29
N GLU A 5 -15.52 13.61 -9.73
CA GLU A 5 -14.24 13.24 -9.12
C GLU A 5 -13.11 13.50 -10.12
N THR A 6 -12.03 14.16 -9.69
CA THR A 6 -10.87 14.46 -10.54
C THR A 6 -9.59 14.50 -9.70
N ASP A 7 -8.46 14.08 -10.28
CA ASP A 7 -7.14 14.14 -9.63
C ASP A 7 -6.61 15.58 -9.51
N ASN A 8 -6.88 16.41 -10.51
CA ASN A 8 -6.51 17.84 -10.48
C ASN A 8 -7.43 18.68 -11.39
N LEU A 9 -7.31 20.01 -11.24
CA LEU A 9 -8.12 21.01 -11.96
C LEU A 9 -7.28 21.90 -12.88
N GLN A 10 -6.07 21.49 -13.26
CA GLN A 10 -5.12 22.35 -13.99
C GLN A 10 -5.65 22.84 -15.35
N PHE A 11 -6.62 22.14 -15.93
CA PHE A 11 -7.26 22.50 -17.20
C PHE A 11 -8.67 23.06 -17.04
N ALA A 12 -9.17 23.18 -15.81
CA ALA A 12 -10.51 23.70 -15.55
C ALA A 12 -10.48 25.24 -15.53
N SER A 13 -11.41 25.88 -16.24
CA SER A 13 -11.52 27.33 -16.21
C SER A 13 -12.03 27.82 -14.84
N PRO A 14 -11.62 29.02 -14.38
CA PRO A 14 -12.13 29.58 -13.12
C PRO A 14 -13.66 29.68 -13.08
N ALA A 15 -14.29 29.92 -14.23
CA ALA A 15 -15.75 29.98 -14.37
C ALA A 15 -16.44 28.61 -14.14
N THR A 16 -15.74 27.50 -14.37
CA THR A 16 -16.24 26.15 -14.06
C THR A 16 -16.15 25.90 -12.56
N ILE A 17 -14.99 26.24 -11.98
CA ILE A 17 -14.68 26.06 -10.56
C ILE A 17 -15.60 26.90 -9.66
N SER A 18 -15.92 28.14 -10.05
CA SER A 18 -16.70 29.06 -9.23
C SER A 18 -18.18 28.69 -9.06
N ARG A 19 -18.69 27.74 -9.85
CA ARG A 19 -20.11 27.36 -9.90
C ARG A 19 -20.42 26.09 -9.11
N MET A 20 -19.42 25.49 -8.47
CA MET A 20 -19.54 24.18 -7.84
C MET A 20 -18.87 24.19 -6.45
N GLY A 21 -19.49 23.51 -5.48
CA GLY A 21 -18.83 23.20 -4.22
C GLY A 21 -17.69 22.21 -4.45
N MET A 22 -16.54 22.45 -3.83
CA MET A 22 -15.37 21.58 -3.94
C MET A 22 -15.02 20.98 -2.58
N ILE A 23 -14.72 19.69 -2.59
CA ILE A 23 -14.12 18.99 -1.46
C ILE A 23 -12.69 18.64 -1.88
N PHE A 24 -11.71 19.17 -1.15
CA PHE A 24 -10.31 18.80 -1.33
C PHE A 24 -9.96 17.70 -0.34
N ILE A 25 -9.39 16.60 -0.85
CA ILE A 25 -8.87 15.50 -0.04
C ILE A 25 -7.35 15.55 -0.15
N SER A 26 -6.66 15.76 0.97
CA SER A 26 -5.20 15.83 0.97
C SER A 26 -4.61 14.41 0.95
N LYS A 27 -3.42 14.25 0.36
CA LYS A 27 -2.67 12.97 0.43
C LYS A 27 -2.08 12.72 1.82
N GLU A 28 -1.96 13.77 2.63
CA GLU A 28 -1.43 13.73 3.99
C GLU A 28 -2.39 13.04 4.97
N ASP A 29 -3.68 12.94 4.63
CA ASP A 29 -4.72 12.31 5.46
C ASP A 29 -4.68 10.77 5.46
N LEU A 30 -3.77 10.14 4.71
CA LEU A 30 -3.59 8.69 4.67
C LEU A 30 -2.12 8.36 4.86
N SER A 31 -1.69 8.18 6.11
CA SER A 31 -0.32 7.75 6.35
C SER A 31 -0.09 6.36 5.73
N PRO A 32 1.07 6.08 5.14
CA PRO A 32 1.44 4.72 4.74
C PRO A 32 1.19 3.72 5.87
N SER A 33 1.42 4.12 7.12
CA SER A 33 1.15 3.31 8.32
C SER A 33 -0.34 2.94 8.53
N ASP A 34 -1.29 3.84 8.27
CA ASP A 34 -2.74 3.56 8.40
C ASP A 34 -3.20 2.57 7.33
N VAL A 35 -2.70 2.81 6.14
CA VAL A 35 -2.87 2.05 4.93
C VAL A 35 -2.35 0.61 5.12
N LEU A 36 -1.30 0.45 5.91
CA LEU A 36 -0.66 -0.83 6.27
C LEU A 36 -1.26 -1.49 7.50
N THR A 37 -1.78 -0.72 8.45
CA THR A 37 -2.64 -1.24 9.51
C THR A 37 -3.91 -1.85 8.91
N LYS A 38 -4.46 -1.23 7.87
CA LYS A 38 -5.55 -1.79 7.09
C LYS A 38 -5.13 -3.06 6.34
N MET A 39 -3.91 -3.10 5.79
CA MET A 39 -3.33 -4.31 5.17
C MET A 39 -3.31 -5.50 6.14
N VAL A 40 -2.76 -5.32 7.34
CA VAL A 40 -2.72 -6.37 8.38
C VAL A 40 -4.13 -6.81 8.77
N LYS A 41 -5.05 -5.86 8.95
CA LYS A 41 -6.45 -6.16 9.29
C LYS A 41 -7.21 -6.90 8.19
N GLU A 42 -6.91 -6.67 6.91
CA GLU A 42 -7.55 -7.40 5.81
C GLU A 42 -6.98 -8.81 5.66
N LEU A 43 -5.69 -9.00 5.95
CA LEU A 43 -5.07 -10.33 6.02
C LEU A 43 -5.58 -11.15 7.22
N ALA A 44 -5.90 -10.49 8.32
CA ALA A 44 -6.48 -11.10 9.53
C ALA A 44 -7.88 -11.68 9.31
N LYS A 45 -8.65 -11.11 8.37
CA LYS A 45 -10.06 -11.44 8.15
C LYS A 45 -10.27 -12.67 7.28
N SER A 46 -9.24 -13.18 6.60
CA SER A 46 -9.44 -14.14 5.51
C SER A 46 -9.71 -15.59 5.95
N GLU A 47 -9.61 -15.97 7.22
CA GLU A 47 -10.22 -17.20 7.77
C GLU A 47 -10.50 -17.09 9.28
N GLU A 48 -11.36 -17.99 9.78
CA GLU A 48 -11.69 -18.19 11.19
C GLU A 48 -10.42 -18.24 12.06
N ASN A 49 -10.22 -17.16 12.81
CA ASN A 49 -9.50 -17.12 14.07
C ASN A 49 -8.03 -17.60 13.99
N ASN A 50 -7.12 -16.74 13.55
CA ASN A 50 -5.70 -16.99 13.79
C ASN A 50 -4.92 -15.71 14.14
N ASN A 51 -4.96 -15.33 15.43
CA ASN A 51 -4.10 -14.28 16.04
C ASN A 51 -2.61 -14.41 15.65
N GLN A 52 -2.18 -15.61 15.24
CA GLN A 52 -0.83 -15.90 14.78
C GLN A 52 -0.50 -15.32 13.40
N SER A 53 -1.46 -15.34 12.46
CA SER A 53 -1.30 -14.72 11.13
C SER A 53 -1.19 -13.19 11.25
N ASP A 54 -1.95 -12.59 12.17
CA ASP A 54 -1.91 -11.17 12.48
C ASP A 54 -0.54 -10.76 13.04
N SER A 55 0.00 -11.57 13.95
CA SER A 55 1.33 -11.36 14.52
C SER A 55 2.41 -11.41 13.45
N TRP A 56 2.37 -12.39 12.54
CA TRP A 56 3.35 -12.51 11.46
C TRP A 56 3.25 -11.36 10.46
N ALA A 57 2.04 -11.03 10.02
CA ALA A 57 1.81 -9.93 9.10
C ALA A 57 2.31 -8.62 9.71
N LYS A 58 2.02 -8.36 10.98
CA LYS A 58 2.51 -7.18 11.70
C LYS A 58 4.03 -7.15 11.80
N GLU A 59 4.66 -8.24 12.22
CA GLU A 59 6.13 -8.33 12.38
C GLU A 59 6.88 -8.07 11.06
N ILE A 60 6.44 -8.70 9.96
CA ILE A 60 7.03 -8.54 8.63
C ILE A 60 6.86 -7.08 8.16
N THR A 61 5.67 -6.53 8.39
CA THR A 61 5.29 -5.18 7.95
C THR A 61 6.07 -4.10 8.71
N ASP A 62 6.17 -4.20 10.05
CA ASP A 62 6.93 -3.26 10.87
C ASP A 62 8.43 -3.20 10.47
N ARG A 63 8.98 -4.31 9.98
CA ARG A 63 10.38 -4.40 9.53
C ARG A 63 10.58 -3.89 8.11
N CYS A 64 9.78 -4.39 7.18
CA CYS A 64 9.97 -4.15 5.75
C CYS A 64 9.62 -2.71 5.35
N LEU A 65 8.64 -2.08 6.01
CA LEU A 65 8.11 -0.81 5.53
C LEU A 65 9.00 0.41 5.75
N PRO A 66 9.63 0.62 6.92
CA PRO A 66 10.53 1.76 7.09
C PRO A 66 11.71 1.69 6.13
N TRP A 67 12.11 0.47 5.75
CA TRP A 67 13.12 0.24 4.73
C TRP A 67 12.57 0.57 3.33
N LEU A 68 11.41 0.04 2.97
CA LEU A 68 10.81 0.22 1.65
C LEU A 68 10.52 1.70 1.37
N ALA A 69 9.97 2.44 2.34
CA ALA A 69 9.71 3.88 2.21
C ALA A 69 10.96 4.69 1.82
N LYS A 70 12.16 4.22 2.17
CA LYS A 70 13.44 4.86 1.82
C LYS A 70 14.04 4.37 0.51
N LYS A 71 13.54 3.26 -0.04
CA LYS A 71 14.17 2.50 -1.13
C LYS A 71 13.27 2.30 -2.34
N ILE A 72 12.04 2.83 -2.31
CA ILE A 72 11.17 2.93 -3.48
C ILE A 72 11.94 3.60 -4.62
N ASP A 73 11.81 3.03 -5.82
CA ASP A 73 12.39 3.60 -7.02
C ASP A 73 11.78 5.00 -7.26
N PRO A 74 12.60 6.06 -7.30
CA PRO A 74 12.12 7.44 -7.44
C PRO A 74 11.43 7.70 -8.79
N GLN A 75 11.60 6.83 -9.79
CA GLN A 75 10.91 6.93 -11.08
C GLN A 75 9.44 6.46 -10.99
N ILE A 76 9.08 5.71 -9.95
CA ILE A 76 7.73 5.16 -9.78
C ILE A 76 6.85 6.19 -9.10
N LYS A 77 5.87 6.71 -9.84
CA LYS A 77 4.77 7.50 -9.28
C LYS A 77 3.65 6.56 -8.86
N ILE A 78 3.55 6.28 -7.56
CA ILE A 78 2.51 5.42 -6.98
C ILE A 78 1.73 6.18 -5.90
N SER A 79 0.41 6.00 -5.88
CA SER A 79 -0.43 6.50 -4.78
C SER A 79 -0.34 5.57 -3.57
N ASN A 80 -0.70 6.06 -2.38
CA ASN A 80 -0.79 5.21 -1.17
C ASN A 80 -1.76 4.04 -1.36
N SER A 81 -2.85 4.23 -2.11
CA SER A 81 -3.79 3.15 -2.46
C SER A 81 -3.21 2.14 -3.47
N GLY A 82 -2.40 2.61 -4.43
CA GLY A 82 -1.66 1.74 -5.34
C GLY A 82 -0.65 0.87 -4.59
N PHE A 83 0.05 1.46 -3.61
CA PHE A 83 0.98 0.76 -2.74
C PHE A 83 0.31 -0.38 -1.97
N VAL A 84 -0.86 -0.14 -1.37
CA VAL A 84 -1.68 -1.21 -0.76
C VAL A 84 -2.01 -2.29 -1.75
N SER A 85 -2.48 -1.89 -2.93
CA SER A 85 -2.98 -2.83 -3.92
C SER A 85 -1.86 -3.77 -4.38
N CYS A 86 -0.64 -3.26 -4.54
CA CYS A 86 0.55 -4.05 -4.78
C CYS A 86 0.87 -4.99 -3.61
N ALA A 87 0.81 -4.51 -2.37
CA ALA A 87 1.10 -5.32 -1.18
C ALA A 87 0.03 -6.39 -0.86
N LEU A 88 -1.24 -6.09 -1.12
CA LEU A 88 -2.41 -6.91 -0.75
C LEU A 88 -2.94 -7.79 -1.87
N GLY A 89 -2.76 -7.40 -3.13
CA GLY A 89 -3.39 -8.07 -4.27
C GLY A 89 -3.10 -9.57 -4.32
N LEU A 90 -1.95 -9.98 -3.79
CA LEU A 90 -1.45 -11.36 -3.82
C LEU A 90 -1.56 -12.09 -2.48
N THR A 91 -1.75 -11.40 -1.36
CA THR A 91 -1.68 -11.99 -0.01
C THR A 91 -3.02 -12.52 0.51
N LYS A 92 -4.15 -12.22 -0.17
CA LYS A 92 -5.52 -12.61 0.22
C LYS A 92 -5.75 -14.11 0.41
N ASN A 93 -4.94 -14.96 -0.23
CA ASN A 93 -5.09 -16.42 -0.21
C ASN A 93 -3.93 -17.13 0.50
N ALA A 94 -3.04 -16.38 1.18
CA ALA A 94 -1.90 -16.96 1.85
C ALA A 94 -2.32 -17.69 3.14
N ARG A 95 -1.89 -18.95 3.28
CA ARG A 95 -2.25 -19.86 4.38
C ARG A 95 -1.09 -20.16 5.32
N SER A 96 0.11 -19.72 4.98
CA SER A 96 1.32 -19.93 5.78
C SER A 96 2.19 -18.67 5.83
N ARG A 97 3.03 -18.56 6.86
CA ARG A 97 4.02 -17.46 6.98
C ARG A 97 4.86 -17.32 5.70
N ASN A 98 5.31 -18.45 5.14
CA ASN A 98 6.12 -18.46 3.92
C ASN A 98 5.34 -17.97 2.69
N GLU A 99 4.07 -18.32 2.58
CA GLU A 99 3.20 -17.80 1.51
C GLU A 99 2.97 -16.29 1.66
N ILE A 100 2.76 -15.80 2.89
CA ILE A 100 2.66 -14.36 3.17
C ILE A 100 3.95 -13.65 2.73
N CYS A 101 5.12 -14.14 3.16
CA CYS A 101 6.42 -13.58 2.76
C CYS A 101 6.60 -13.58 1.23
N LEU A 102 6.29 -14.70 0.56
CA LEU A 102 6.43 -14.82 -0.89
C LEU A 102 5.48 -13.89 -1.65
N MET A 103 4.21 -13.82 -1.25
CA MET A 103 3.21 -12.97 -1.90
C MET A 103 3.51 -11.49 -1.68
N LEU A 104 3.97 -11.13 -0.47
CA LEU A 104 4.40 -9.78 -0.17
C LEU A 104 5.64 -9.39 -0.98
N TYR A 105 6.63 -10.28 -1.07
CA TYR A 105 7.80 -10.05 -1.92
C TYR A 105 7.41 -9.84 -3.39
N LYS A 106 6.53 -10.69 -3.93
CA LYS A 106 5.99 -10.56 -5.30
C LYS A 106 5.28 -9.22 -5.52
N GLY A 107 4.54 -8.74 -4.53
CA GLY A 107 3.83 -7.46 -4.58
C GLY A 107 4.73 -6.24 -4.51
N LEU A 108 5.82 -6.32 -3.74
CA LEU A 108 6.67 -5.17 -3.41
C LEU A 108 7.95 -5.07 -4.24
N HIS A 109 8.50 -6.16 -4.77
CA HIS A 109 9.74 -6.09 -5.57
C HIS A 109 9.65 -5.23 -6.85
N PRO A 110 8.48 -5.00 -7.47
CA PRO A 110 8.37 -4.06 -8.58
C PRO A 110 8.56 -2.60 -8.17
N LEU A 111 8.39 -2.28 -6.89
CA LEU A 111 8.50 -0.91 -6.36
C LEU A 111 9.94 -0.47 -6.09
N VAL A 112 10.90 -1.39 -6.21
CA VAL A 112 12.32 -1.15 -5.93
C VAL A 112 13.16 -1.50 -7.15
N THR A 113 14.32 -0.85 -7.26
CA THR A 113 15.31 -1.14 -8.30
C THR A 113 15.82 -2.59 -8.19
N ALA A 114 16.33 -3.14 -9.30
CA ALA A 114 16.83 -4.52 -9.34
C ALA A 114 17.90 -4.81 -8.26
N GLU A 115 18.74 -3.83 -7.95
CA GLU A 115 19.80 -3.89 -6.94
C GLU A 115 19.25 -4.05 -5.52
N ASN A 116 18.12 -3.39 -5.24
CA ASN A 116 17.47 -3.39 -3.92
C ASN A 116 16.60 -4.65 -3.69
N ARG A 117 16.31 -5.45 -4.71
CA ARG A 117 15.43 -6.64 -4.59
C ARG A 117 15.98 -7.72 -3.66
N ARG A 118 17.31 -7.84 -3.57
CA ARG A 118 17.94 -8.80 -2.64
C ARG A 118 17.74 -8.36 -1.20
N GLU A 119 17.97 -7.08 -0.92
CA GLU A 119 17.83 -6.51 0.41
C GLU A 119 16.36 -6.51 0.87
N LEU A 120 15.41 -6.26 -0.03
CA LEU A 120 13.98 -6.46 0.22
C LEU A 120 13.67 -7.89 0.67
N GLY A 121 14.28 -8.89 0.02
CA GLY A 121 14.13 -10.30 0.43
C GLY A 121 14.57 -10.52 1.88
N THR A 122 15.72 -9.96 2.26
CA THR A 122 16.20 -10.02 3.66
C THR A 122 15.22 -9.39 4.64
N GLN A 123 14.59 -8.26 4.29
CA GLN A 123 13.62 -7.61 5.17
C GLN A 123 12.32 -8.43 5.35
N ILE A 124 11.93 -9.22 4.36
CA ILE A 124 10.66 -9.97 4.36
C ILE A 124 10.79 -11.39 4.94
N PHE A 125 11.91 -12.07 4.68
CA PHE A 125 12.06 -13.50 4.98
C PHE A 125 12.84 -13.82 6.27
N GLN A 126 13.42 -12.83 6.95
CA GLN A 126 14.02 -13.01 8.28
C GLN A 126 12.96 -13.34 9.34
#